data_AF-A0A7Y2UV52-F1
#
_entry.id   AF-A0A7Y2UV52-F1
#
_cell.length_a   1.000
_cell.length_b   1.000
_cell.length_c   1.000
_cell.angle_alpha   90.00
_cell.angle_beta   90.00
_cell.angle_gamma   90.00
#
_symmetry.space_group_name_H-M   'P 1'
#
loop_
_entity.id
_entity.type
_entity.pdbx_description
1 polymer ?
#
loop_
_entity_poly.entity_id
_entity_poly.type
_entity_poly.pdbx_seq_one_letter_code
_entity_poly.pdbx_strand_id
1 'polypeptide(L)'
;SASGGYEKNIMGSRQYIPLKLNASGVMPIIFAQAIMFAPGLLGRTFNDTAIGQWMEVQFQDIFGLAYNILFALLIIIFTYFYTAITVPTNKMADDLKRSGGFIPGIRPGKETGSFLDKIMSLITLPGSIFLAFLAVLPAIVVKLMDIQAGWALFYGGTSLLIMVGVAIDTVQQVNAYLLNRHYDGLMKTGKNRKVA
;
A
#
# COMPACT_ATOMS: atom_id res chain seq x y z
N SER A 1 33.10 -10.49 34.72
CA SER A 1 31.85 -10.04 35.37
C SER A 1 31.10 -9.14 34.41
N ALA A 2 30.28 -9.73 33.53
CA ALA A 2 29.32 -9.00 32.71
C ALA A 2 28.01 -9.78 32.84
N SER A 3 27.18 -9.32 33.78
CA SER A 3 25.84 -9.81 34.00
C SER A 3 25.05 -9.55 32.72
N GLY A 4 24.78 -10.62 31.96
CA GLY A 4 23.77 -10.58 30.91
C GLY A 4 22.45 -10.27 31.57
N GLY A 5 22.00 -9.02 31.42
CA GLY A 5 20.67 -8.62 31.81
C GLY A 5 19.70 -9.52 31.07
N TYR A 6 19.11 -10.47 31.79
CA TYR A 6 17.87 -11.08 31.38
C TYR A 6 16.89 -9.91 31.20
N GLU A 7 16.60 -9.53 29.96
CA GLU A 7 15.37 -8.83 29.66
C GLU A 7 14.26 -9.77 30.14
N LYS A 8 13.86 -9.60 31.40
CA LYS A 8 12.54 -9.99 31.86
C LYS A 8 11.62 -9.43 30.80
N ASN A 9 11.01 -10.30 29.99
CA ASN A 9 9.75 -9.97 29.35
C ASN A 9 8.85 -9.52 30.51
N ILE A 10 8.76 -8.20 30.71
CA ILE A 10 7.88 -7.59 31.69
C ILE A 10 6.50 -7.98 31.19
N MET A 11 5.94 -9.02 31.81
CA MET A 11 4.59 -9.50 31.63
C MET A 11 3.66 -8.35 32.03
N GLY A 12 3.39 -7.44 31.09
CA GLY A 12 2.80 -6.13 31.36
C GLY A 12 3.28 -4.97 30.49
N SER A 13 4.32 -5.13 29.65
CA SER A 13 4.64 -4.10 28.66
C SER A 13 3.56 -4.08 27.56
N ARG A 14 2.94 -2.92 27.35
CA ARG A 14 1.93 -2.74 26.31
C ARG A 14 2.61 -2.88 24.95
N GLN A 15 2.21 -3.90 24.21
CA GLN A 15 2.65 -4.09 22.84
C GLN A 15 1.62 -3.48 21.88
N TYR A 16 2.12 -2.72 20.91
CA TYR A 16 1.29 -2.04 19.91
C TYR A 16 1.35 -2.83 18.59
N ILE A 17 0.21 -2.92 17.90
CA ILE A 17 0.15 -3.46 16.55
C ILE A 17 0.41 -2.29 15.58
N PRO A 18 1.54 -2.25 14.86
CA PRO A 18 1.80 -1.19 13.91
C PRO A 18 0.90 -1.35 12.69
N LEU A 19 -0.12 -0.50 12.55
CA LEU A 19 -0.94 -0.42 11.36
C LEU A 19 -0.39 0.66 10.44
N LYS A 20 0.01 0.29 9.22
CA LYS A 20 0.51 1.24 8.23
C LYS A 20 -0.65 2.04 7.63
N LEU A 21 -0.45 3.35 7.43
CA LEU A 21 -1.41 4.24 6.75
C LEU A 21 -1.69 3.76 5.32
N ASN A 22 -0.65 3.31 4.63
CA ASN A 22 -0.74 2.68 3.33
C ASN A 22 -0.03 1.32 3.40
N ALA A 23 -0.79 0.27 3.73
CA ALA A 23 -0.31 -1.11 3.61
C ALA A 23 -0.16 -1.54 2.14
N SER A 24 -0.76 -0.78 1.23
CA SER A 24 -0.94 -1.12 -0.17
C SER A 24 0.28 -0.86 -1.06
N GLY A 25 1.23 -0.08 -0.57
CA GLY A 25 2.40 0.35 -1.34
C GLY A 25 1.98 1.10 -2.61
N VAL A 26 2.68 0.79 -3.72
CA VAL A 26 2.42 1.36 -5.07
C VAL A 26 1.43 0.52 -5.87
N MET A 27 1.16 -0.72 -5.45
CA MET A 27 0.49 -1.69 -6.31
C MET A 27 -0.89 -1.24 -6.84
N PRO A 28 -1.76 -0.56 -6.06
CA PRO A 28 -3.02 -0.03 -6.57
C PRO A 28 -2.86 0.92 -7.75
N ILE A 29 -1.82 1.77 -7.72
CA ILE A 29 -1.57 2.77 -8.77
C ILE A 29 -1.20 2.06 -10.07
N ILE A 30 -0.38 1.00 -9.99
CA ILE A 30 0.04 0.20 -11.14
C ILE A 30 -1.19 -0.51 -11.75
N PHE A 31 -2.05 -1.11 -10.93
CA PHE A 31 -3.26 -1.76 -11.42
C PHE A 31 -4.25 -0.76 -12.04
N ALA A 32 -4.44 0.39 -11.41
CA ALA A 32 -5.27 1.45 -11.98
C ALA A 32 -4.72 1.88 -13.35
N GLN A 33 -3.40 2.08 -13.48
CA GLN A 33 -2.77 2.45 -14.74
C GLN A 33 -2.94 1.38 -15.83
N ALA A 34 -2.81 0.10 -15.46
CA ALA A 34 -3.01 -1.01 -16.40
C ALA A 34 -4.44 -1.04 -16.95
N ILE A 35 -5.45 -0.78 -16.11
CA ILE A 35 -6.85 -0.74 -16.53
C ILE A 35 -7.17 0.49 -17.36
N MET A 36 -6.49 1.63 -17.14
CA MET A 36 -6.66 2.83 -17.96
C MET A 36 -6.30 2.64 -19.43
N PHE A 37 -5.57 1.57 -19.80
CA PHE A 37 -5.36 1.23 -21.19
C PHE A 37 -6.61 0.65 -21.89
N ALA A 38 -7.54 0.04 -21.14
CA ALA A 38 -8.72 -0.61 -21.71
C ALA A 38 -9.71 0.40 -22.33
N PRO A 39 -10.10 1.51 -21.68
CA PRO A 39 -10.95 2.52 -22.31
C PRO A 39 -10.37 3.10 -23.60
N GLY A 40 -9.05 3.32 -23.66
CA GLY A 40 -8.38 3.83 -24.87
C GLY A 40 -8.41 2.83 -26.03
N LEU A 41 -8.27 1.53 -25.74
CA LEU A 41 -8.40 0.47 -26.75
C LEU A 41 -9.85 0.33 -27.23
N LEU A 42 -10.82 0.35 -26.31
CA LEU A 42 -12.24 0.23 -26.62
C LEU A 42 -12.74 1.43 -27.45
N GLY A 43 -12.28 2.65 -27.16
CA GLY A 43 -12.60 3.84 -27.95
C GLY A 43 -12.21 3.68 -29.42
N ARG A 44 -11.00 3.15 -29.68
CA ARG A 44 -10.49 2.89 -31.04
C ARG A 44 -11.27 1.79 -31.76
N THR A 45 -11.71 0.74 -31.05
CA THR A 45 -12.45 -0.37 -31.68
C THR A 45 -13.92 -0.02 -31.97
N PHE A 46 -14.51 0.95 -31.27
CA PHE A 46 -15.91 1.36 -31.42
C PHE A 46 -16.06 2.76 -32.03
N ASN A 47 -15.06 3.23 -32.79
CA ASN A 47 -15.00 4.58 -33.39
C ASN A 47 -16.23 4.91 -34.28
N ASP A 48 -16.94 3.90 -34.80
CA ASP A 48 -18.18 4.11 -35.56
C ASP A 48 -19.38 4.59 -34.71
N THR A 49 -19.27 4.57 -33.39
CA THR A 49 -20.30 5.07 -32.47
C THR A 49 -19.91 6.40 -31.84
N ALA A 50 -20.88 7.30 -31.63
CA ALA A 50 -20.65 8.59 -30.95
C ALA A 50 -20.02 8.43 -29.56
N ILE A 51 -20.31 7.31 -28.87
CA ILE A 51 -19.72 6.97 -27.58
C ILE A 51 -18.24 6.55 -27.73
N GLY A 52 -17.91 5.78 -28.77
CA GLY A 52 -16.52 5.38 -29.05
C GLY A 52 -15.64 6.58 -29.40
N GLN A 53 -16.14 7.53 -30.19
CA GLN A 53 -15.43 8.79 -30.49
C GLN A 53 -15.24 9.66 -29.26
N TRP A 54 -16.27 9.78 -28.42
CA TRP A 54 -16.17 10.52 -27.15
C TRP A 54 -15.13 9.88 -26.22
N MET A 55 -15.14 8.55 -26.09
CA MET A 55 -14.14 7.81 -25.31
C MET A 55 -12.73 8.00 -25.88
N GLU A 56 -12.56 7.89 -27.19
CA GLU A 56 -11.26 8.07 -27.82
C GLU A 56 -10.69 9.46 -27.51
N VAL A 57 -11.44 10.53 -27.74
CA VAL A 57 -10.98 11.90 -27.47
C VAL A 57 -10.66 12.12 -25.99
N GLN A 58 -11.50 11.64 -25.08
CA GLN A 58 -11.34 11.88 -23.64
C GLN A 58 -10.26 11.01 -22.97
N PHE A 59 -9.97 9.82 -23.50
CA PHE A 59 -8.95 8.91 -22.96
C PHE A 59 -7.61 8.94 -23.71
N GLN A 60 -7.52 9.62 -24.87
CA GLN A 60 -6.24 9.96 -25.49
C GLN A 60 -5.52 11.11 -24.74
N ASP A 61 -6.27 12.04 -24.13
CA ASP A 61 -5.70 13.12 -23.34
C ASP A 61 -5.47 12.68 -21.87
N ILE A 62 -4.22 12.33 -21.55
CA ILE A 62 -3.78 11.94 -20.21
C ILE A 62 -3.97 13.09 -19.19
N PHE A 63 -4.05 14.34 -19.65
CA PHE A 63 -4.28 15.52 -18.80
C PHE A 63 -5.77 15.94 -18.77
N GLY A 64 -6.63 15.22 -19.49
CA GLY A 64 -8.06 15.45 -19.54
C GLY A 64 -8.72 15.24 -18.18
N LEU A 65 -9.76 16.02 -17.88
CA LEU A 65 -10.51 15.88 -16.62
C LEU A 65 -11.16 14.50 -16.50
N ALA A 66 -11.71 13.96 -17.59
CA ALA A 66 -12.34 12.64 -17.62
C ALA A 66 -11.35 11.51 -17.30
N TYR A 67 -10.15 11.54 -17.91
CA TYR A 67 -9.08 10.59 -17.63
C TYR A 67 -8.69 10.61 -16.15
N ASN A 68 -8.44 11.81 -15.61
CA ASN A 68 -7.97 11.97 -14.24
C ASN A 68 -9.02 11.62 -13.18
N ILE A 69 -10.30 11.92 -13.43
CA ILE A 69 -11.39 11.51 -12.53
C ILE A 69 -11.51 9.98 -12.50
N LEU A 70 -11.51 9.32 -13.67
CA LEU A 70 -11.57 7.86 -13.71
C LEU A 70 -10.33 7.24 -13.04
N PHE A 71 -9.16 7.80 -13.32
CA PHE A 71 -7.90 7.31 -12.75
C PHE A 71 -7.86 7.45 -11.21
N ALA A 72 -8.27 8.60 -10.68
CA ALA A 72 -8.40 8.81 -9.22
C ALA A 72 -9.39 7.84 -8.58
N LEU A 73 -10.55 7.63 -9.21
CA LEU A 73 -11.56 6.70 -8.72
C LEU A 73 -11.05 5.25 -8.73
N LEU A 74 -10.35 4.84 -9.80
CA LEU A 74 -9.72 3.53 -9.86
C LEU A 74 -8.65 3.37 -8.76
N ILE A 75 -7.80 4.38 -8.54
CA ILE A 75 -6.80 4.33 -7.45
C ILE A 75 -7.49 4.09 -6.10
N ILE A 76 -8.58 4.80 -5.81
CA ILE A 76 -9.31 4.62 -4.55
C ILE A 76 -9.84 3.18 -4.43
N ILE A 77 -10.55 2.70 -5.45
CA ILE A 77 -11.11 1.33 -5.45
C ILE A 77 -10.02 0.28 -5.29
N PHE A 78 -8.94 0.38 -6.07
CA PHE A 78 -7.85 -0.60 -6.01
C PHE A 78 -7.07 -0.54 -4.70
N THR A 79 -6.97 0.63 -4.06
CA THR A 79 -6.33 0.74 -2.74
C THR A 79 -7.13 0.01 -1.68
N TYR A 80 -8.46 0.13 -1.70
CA TYR A 80 -9.35 -0.63 -0.83
C TYR A 80 -9.26 -2.13 -1.09
N PHE A 81 -9.37 -2.52 -2.36
CA PHE A 81 -9.36 -3.93 -2.76
C PHE A 81 -8.04 -4.62 -2.38
N TYR A 82 -6.91 -3.97 -2.66
CA TYR A 82 -5.59 -4.52 -2.32
C TYR A 82 -5.38 -4.59 -0.80
N THR A 83 -5.77 -3.55 -0.06
CA THR A 83 -5.62 -3.55 1.41
C THR A 83 -6.45 -4.66 2.05
N ALA A 84 -7.67 -4.88 1.59
CA ALA A 84 -8.54 -5.96 2.08
C ALA A 84 -7.96 -7.36 1.82
N ILE A 85 -7.31 -7.57 0.67
CA ILE A 85 -6.70 -8.86 0.32
C ILE A 85 -5.41 -9.11 1.11
N THR A 86 -4.58 -8.08 1.26
CA THR A 86 -3.24 -8.23 1.85
C THR A 86 -3.23 -8.20 3.38
N VAL A 87 -4.23 -7.57 3.99
CA VAL A 87 -4.34 -7.45 5.46
C VAL A 87 -5.57 -8.25 5.95
N PRO A 88 -5.44 -9.57 6.13
CA PRO A 88 -6.54 -10.40 6.63
C PRO A 88 -6.73 -10.17 8.14
N THR A 89 -7.59 -9.21 8.49
CA THR A 89 -7.90 -8.80 9.88
C THR A 89 -8.43 -9.95 10.75
N ASN A 90 -9.20 -10.86 10.15
CA ASN A 90 -9.66 -12.09 10.81
C ASN A 90 -8.49 -13.00 11.24
N LYS A 91 -7.51 -13.19 10.36
CA LYS A 91 -6.32 -14.00 10.67
C LYS A 91 -5.47 -13.32 11.73
N MET A 92 -5.30 -11.99 11.65
CA MET A 92 -4.60 -11.23 12.68
C MET A 92 -5.25 -11.36 14.06
N ALA A 93 -6.58 -11.39 14.13
CA ALA A 93 -7.31 -11.60 15.37
C ALA A 93 -7.11 -13.02 15.94
N ASP A 94 -7.10 -14.04 15.07
CA ASP A 94 -6.84 -15.42 15.47
C ASP A 94 -5.38 -15.63 15.93
N ASP A 95 -4.41 -15.02 15.24
CA ASP A 95 -3.00 -15.05 15.60
C ASP A 95 -2.77 -14.34 16.95
N LEU A 96 -3.46 -13.22 17.20
CA LEU A 96 -3.42 -12.51 18.48
C LEU A 96 -3.98 -13.38 19.62
N LYS A 97 -5.14 -14.01 19.39
CA LYS A 97 -5.76 -14.95 20.35
C LYS A 97 -4.85 -16.13 20.64
N ARG A 98 -4.22 -16.73 19.62
CA ARG A 98 -3.30 -17.87 19.75
C ARG A 98 -2.02 -17.50 20.49
N SER A 99 -1.55 -16.26 20.33
CA SER A 99 -0.36 -15.73 21.01
C SER A 99 -0.64 -15.28 22.45
N GLY A 100 -1.86 -15.46 22.97
CA GLY A 100 -2.27 -15.01 24.30
C GLY A 100 -2.46 -13.49 24.43
N GLY A 101 -2.41 -12.76 23.31
CA GLY A 101 -2.64 -11.32 23.27
C GLY A 101 -4.14 -11.00 23.19
N PHE A 102 -4.51 -9.81 23.66
CA PHE A 102 -5.87 -9.29 23.53
C PHE A 102 -5.86 -7.77 23.46
N ILE A 103 -6.87 -7.21 22.80
CA ILE A 103 -7.09 -5.76 22.77
C ILE A 103 -7.95 -5.41 24.00
N PRO A 104 -7.51 -4.50 24.89
CA PRO A 104 -8.30 -4.09 26.04
C PRO A 104 -9.69 -3.59 25.61
N GLY A 105 -10.75 -4.14 26.22
CA GLY A 105 -12.14 -3.75 25.94
C GLY A 105 -12.82 -4.51 24.79
N ILE A 106 -12.13 -5.43 24.10
CA ILE A 106 -12.69 -6.19 22.97
C ILE A 106 -12.49 -7.68 23.17
N ARG A 107 -13.52 -8.48 22.89
CA ARG A 107 -13.45 -9.95 23.04
C ARG A 107 -12.52 -10.55 21.97
N PRO A 108 -11.57 -11.44 22.34
CA PRO A 108 -10.69 -12.10 21.37
C PRO A 108 -11.46 -12.94 20.34
N GLY A 109 -11.00 -12.93 19.08
CA GLY A 109 -11.61 -13.64 17.96
C GLY A 109 -12.38 -12.70 17.02
N LYS A 110 -13.61 -13.06 16.63
CA LYS A 110 -14.39 -12.35 15.60
C LYS A 110 -14.59 -10.85 15.89
N GLU A 111 -14.86 -10.48 17.15
CA GLU A 111 -15.01 -9.07 17.56
C GLU A 111 -13.72 -8.26 17.35
N THR A 112 -12.56 -8.88 17.64
CA THR A 112 -11.26 -8.28 17.37
C THR A 112 -11.02 -8.12 15.86
N GLY A 113 -11.41 -9.10 15.05
CA GLY A 113 -11.33 -9.03 13.59
C GLY A 113 -12.16 -7.87 13.03
N SER A 114 -13.43 -7.77 13.41
CA SER A 114 -14.32 -6.67 13.00
C SER A 114 -13.81 -5.28 13.43
N PHE A 115 -13.20 -5.20 14.62
CA PHE A 115 -12.59 -3.96 15.09
C PHE A 115 -11.37 -3.55 14.26
N LEU A 116 -10.47 -4.50 13.98
CA LEU A 116 -9.31 -4.27 13.13
C LEU A 116 -9.76 -3.87 11.71
N ASP A 117 -10.78 -4.53 11.16
CA ASP A 117 -11.35 -4.21 9.85
C ASP A 117 -11.88 -2.77 9.78
N LYS A 118 -12.65 -2.36 10.79
CA LYS A 118 -13.14 -0.98 10.90
C LYS A 118 -12.00 0.05 10.94
N ILE A 119 -10.96 -0.22 11.75
CA ILE A 119 -9.80 0.67 11.84
C ILE A 119 -9.03 0.71 10.52
N MET A 120 -8.77 -0.43 9.90
CA MET A 120 -8.09 -0.51 8.61
C MET A 120 -8.83 0.28 7.54
N SER A 121 -10.16 0.17 7.48
CA SER A 121 -10.99 0.94 6.55
C SER A 121 -10.91 2.45 6.80
N LEU A 122 -10.96 2.88 8.07
CA LEU A 122 -10.83 4.29 8.47
C LEU A 122 -9.45 4.88 8.15
N ILE A 123 -8.39 4.07 8.25
CA ILE A 123 -7.02 4.47 7.91
C ILE A 123 -6.84 4.51 6.37
N THR A 124 -7.43 3.56 5.66
CA THR A 124 -7.31 3.43 4.19
C THR A 124 -8.03 4.56 3.46
N LEU A 125 -9.14 5.08 4.00
CA LEU A 125 -9.92 6.16 3.38
C LEU A 125 -9.06 7.41 3.10
N PRO A 126 -8.46 8.08 4.11
CA PRO A 126 -7.61 9.24 3.86
C PRO A 126 -6.34 8.89 3.07
N GLY A 127 -5.78 7.68 3.26
CA GLY A 127 -4.61 7.22 2.51
C GLY A 127 -4.88 7.12 1.00
N SER A 128 -6.00 6.52 0.62
CA SER A 128 -6.39 6.35 -0.79
C SER A 128 -6.72 7.68 -1.48
N ILE A 129 -7.38 8.60 -0.77
CA ILE A 129 -7.65 9.96 -1.27
C ILE A 129 -6.33 10.72 -1.47
N PHE A 130 -5.40 10.63 -0.53
CA PHE A 130 -4.09 11.27 -0.63
C PHE A 130 -3.30 10.75 -1.85
N LEU A 131 -3.30 9.42 -2.07
CA LEU A 131 -2.64 8.82 -3.24
C LEU A 131 -3.30 9.25 -4.56
N ALA A 132 -4.63 9.24 -4.62
CA ALA A 132 -5.37 9.69 -5.80
C ALA A 132 -5.10 11.17 -6.12
N PHE A 133 -5.03 12.03 -5.09
CA PHE A 133 -4.69 13.44 -5.25
C PHE A 133 -3.28 13.62 -5.81
N LEU A 134 -2.29 12.94 -5.25
CA LEU A 134 -0.91 13.00 -5.75
C LEU A 134 -0.80 12.51 -7.20
N ALA A 135 -1.56 11.50 -7.59
CA ALA A 135 -1.54 10.97 -8.95
C ALA A 135 -2.14 11.93 -9.99
N VAL A 136 -3.12 12.77 -9.60
CA VAL A 136 -3.78 13.75 -10.47
C VAL A 136 -3.11 15.13 -10.45
N LEU A 137 -2.33 15.45 -9.41
CA LEU A 137 -1.53 16.67 -9.27
C LEU A 137 -0.80 17.10 -10.58
N PRO A 138 -0.05 16.22 -11.28
CA PRO A 138 0.63 16.59 -12.53
C PRO A 138 -0.31 17.14 -13.60
N ALA A 139 -1.52 16.60 -13.74
CA ALA A 139 -2.49 17.09 -14.71
C ALA A 139 -3.00 18.50 -14.38
N ILE A 140 -3.14 18.79 -13.08
CA ILE A 140 -3.50 20.13 -12.61
C ILE A 140 -2.38 21.12 -12.92
N VAL A 141 -1.12 20.74 -12.69
CA VAL A 141 0.05 21.61 -12.92
C VAL A 141 0.25 21.90 -14.41
N VAL A 142 0.13 20.91 -15.29
CA VAL A 142 0.23 21.13 -16.75
C VAL A 142 -0.84 22.09 -17.22
N LYS A 143 -2.08 21.91 -16.76
CA LYS A 143 -3.22 22.72 -17.23
C LYS A 143 -3.20 24.16 -16.71
N LEU A 144 -2.61 24.41 -15.54
CA LEU A 144 -2.54 25.75 -14.92
C LEU A 144 -1.26 26.52 -15.24
N MET A 145 -0.12 25.84 -15.40
CA MET A 145 1.19 26.48 -15.56
C MET A 145 1.78 26.34 -16.97
N ASP A 146 1.09 25.67 -17.90
CA ASP A 146 1.52 25.46 -19.30
C ASP A 146 2.95 24.89 -19.42
N ILE A 147 3.30 24.03 -18.47
CA ILE A 147 4.61 23.37 -18.42
C ILE A 147 4.62 22.21 -19.42
N GLN A 148 5.78 21.98 -20.06
CA GLN A 148 5.97 20.89 -21.00
C GLN A 148 5.52 19.54 -20.42
N ALA A 149 4.63 18.85 -21.14
CA ALA A 149 4.03 17.57 -20.73
C ALA A 149 5.06 16.51 -20.31
N GLY A 150 6.21 16.46 -20.99
CA GLY A 150 7.30 15.52 -20.65
C GLY A 150 7.93 15.78 -19.29
N TRP A 151 8.06 17.05 -18.89
CA TRP A 151 8.53 17.44 -17.56
C TRP A 151 7.51 17.02 -16.49
N ALA A 152 6.22 17.25 -16.73
CA ALA A 152 5.17 16.90 -15.77
C ALA A 152 4.96 15.38 -15.63
N LEU A 153 5.06 14.62 -16.73
CA LEU A 153 4.92 13.15 -16.71
C LEU A 153 6.06 12.46 -15.96
N PHE A 154 7.28 12.98 -16.05
CA PHE A 154 8.45 12.39 -15.39
C PHE A 154 8.67 12.92 -13.96
N TYR A 155 8.56 14.23 -13.75
CA TYR A 155 8.86 14.87 -12.46
C TYR A 155 7.62 15.22 -11.62
N GLY A 156 6.44 15.35 -12.24
CA GLY A 156 5.18 15.56 -11.51
C GLY A 156 4.33 14.30 -11.37
N GLY A 157 4.68 13.22 -12.08
CA GLY A 157 3.79 12.14 -12.51
C GLY A 157 3.52 10.98 -11.55
N THR A 158 2.60 10.11 -11.98
CA THR A 158 2.46 8.70 -11.57
C THR A 158 3.79 7.95 -11.60
N SER A 159 4.68 8.29 -12.55
CA SER A 159 6.00 7.69 -12.70
C SER A 159 6.90 7.93 -11.47
N LEU A 160 6.90 9.16 -10.94
CA LEU A 160 7.64 9.51 -9.73
C LEU A 160 7.05 8.82 -8.50
N LEU A 161 5.71 8.79 -8.37
CA LEU A 161 5.04 8.07 -7.29
C LEU A 161 5.36 6.57 -7.32
N ILE A 162 5.37 5.98 -8.52
CA ILE A 162 5.76 4.58 -8.71
C ILE A 162 7.23 4.38 -8.34
N MET A 163 8.12 5.24 -8.83
CA MET A 163 9.55 5.16 -8.55
C MET A 163 9.83 5.22 -7.05
N VAL A 164 9.29 6.23 -6.37
CA VAL A 164 9.49 6.42 -4.92
C VAL A 164 8.93 5.23 -4.15
N GLY A 165 7.73 4.77 -4.47
CA GLY A 165 7.16 3.69 -3.68
C GLY A 165 7.79 2.32 -3.99
N VAL A 166 8.27 2.06 -5.22
CA VAL A 166 9.09 0.86 -5.51
C VAL A 166 10.44 0.95 -4.78
N ALA A 167 11.04 2.15 -4.69
CA ALA A 167 12.26 2.36 -3.92
C ALA A 167 12.02 2.08 -2.42
N ILE A 168 10.91 2.56 -1.85
CA ILE A 168 10.51 2.28 -0.46
C ILE A 168 10.28 0.78 -0.26
N ASP A 169 9.56 0.11 -1.16
CA ASP A 169 9.32 -1.34 -1.08
C ASP A 169 10.63 -2.12 -1.15
N THR A 170 11.55 -1.72 -2.02
CA THR A 170 12.89 -2.32 -2.14
C THR A 170 13.68 -2.16 -0.84
N VAL A 171 13.71 -0.96 -0.25
CA VAL A 171 14.38 -0.71 1.03
C VAL A 171 13.78 -1.54 2.16
N GLN A 172 12.45 -1.65 2.22
CA GLN A 172 11.77 -2.48 3.22
C GLN A 172 12.13 -3.96 3.08
N GLN A 173 12.20 -4.48 1.85
CA GLN A 173 12.61 -5.87 1.58
C GLN A 173 14.07 -6.12 1.98
N VAL A 174 14.98 -5.19 1.66
CA VAL A 174 16.39 -5.28 2.06
C VAL A 174 16.53 -5.28 3.58
N ASN A 175 15.84 -4.38 4.28
CA ASN A 175 15.86 -4.32 5.73
C ASN A 175 15.32 -5.60 6.38
N ALA A 176 14.23 -6.17 5.84
CA ALA A 176 13.69 -7.43 6.33
C ALA A 176 14.68 -8.60 6.14
N TYR A 177 15.38 -8.64 5.00
CA TYR A 177 16.42 -9.64 4.74
C TYR A 177 17.63 -9.48 5.68
N LEU A 178 18.11 -8.25 5.87
CA LEU A 178 19.23 -7.96 6.78
C LEU A 178 18.89 -8.31 8.23
N LEU A 179 17.68 -8.00 8.69
CA LEU A 179 17.21 -8.35 10.03
C LEU A 179 17.28 -9.87 10.23
N ASN A 180 16.74 -10.67 9.30
CA ASN A 180 16.80 -12.13 9.36
C ASN A 180 18.25 -12.66 9.36
N ARG A 181 19.15 -12.04 8.57
CA ARG A 181 20.58 -12.42 8.56
C ARG A 181 21.29 -12.14 9.89
N HIS A 182 20.94 -11.05 10.58
CA HIS A 182 21.48 -10.75 11.91
C HIS A 182 20.95 -11.72 12.98
N TYR A 183 19.74 -12.27 12.82
CA TYR A 183 19.24 -13.35 13.67
C TYR A 183 20.02 -14.67 13.51
N ASP A 184 20.38 -15.05 12.27
CA ASP A 184 21.19 -16.25 11.99
C ASP A 184 22.60 -16.18 12.62
N GLY A 185 23.20 -14.98 12.67
CA GLY A 185 24.52 -14.75 13.26
C GLY A 185 24.56 -15.00 14.78
N LEU A 186 23.47 -14.72 15.50
CA LEU A 186 23.37 -14.94 16.95
C LEU A 186 23.03 -16.41 17.28
N MET A 187 22.26 -17.09 16.41
CA MET A 187 21.89 -18.50 16.63
C MET A 187 23.04 -19.48 16.32
N LYS A 188 24.03 -19.13 15.49
CA LYS A 188 25.21 -19.97 15.21
C LYS A 188 26.26 -19.99 16.34
N THR A 189 26.28 -19.01 17.23
CA THR A 189 27.26 -18.87 18.33
C THR A 189 26.94 -19.74 19.57
N GLY A 190 25.95 -20.64 19.49
CA GLY A 190 25.49 -21.42 20.66
C GLY A 190 25.79 -22.93 20.66
N LYS A 191 26.45 -23.49 19.65
CA LYS A 191 26.56 -24.96 19.49
C LYS A 191 27.95 -25.50 19.82
N ASN A 192 28.35 -25.38 21.08
CA ASN A 192 29.42 -26.19 21.69
C ASN A 192 29.20 -26.31 23.21
N ARG A 193 28.16 -27.03 23.62
CA ARG A 193 28.14 -27.66 24.95
C ARG A 193 28.25 -29.16 24.71
N LYS A 194 29.48 -29.67 24.75
CA LYS A 194 29.73 -31.11 24.89
C LYS A 194 29.04 -31.54 26.18
N VAL A 195 28.11 -32.48 26.05
CA VAL A 195 27.62 -33.25 27.19
C VAL A 195 28.73 -34.25 27.48
N ALA A 196 29.41 -34.06 28.60
CA ALA A 196 30.28 -35.05 29.24
C ALA A 196 29.67 -35.35 30.60
#